data_AF-A0A7J9Q020-F1
#
_entry.id   AF-A0A7J9Q020-F1
#
_cell.length_a   1.000
_cell.length_b   1.000
_cell.length_c   1.000
_cell.angle_alpha   90.00
_cell.angle_beta   90.00
_cell.angle_gamma   90.00
#
_symmetry.space_group_name_H-M   'P 1'
#
loop_
_entity.id
_entity.type
_entity.pdbx_description
1 polymer ?
#
loop_
_entity_poly.entity_id
_entity_poly.type
_entity_poly.pdbx_seq_one_letter_code
_entity_poly.pdbx_strand_id
1 'polypeptide(L)'
;MKRKNMKKIGFLMVICLLLSAFAFFYGCNTKETTIVPTPPTTNLSFLKTQGKDIVNESGEKVFLKGVNFGCWLLWEGGALELPNNPEHQLRAEMEKRMSLDKVDLFFELILNNYIMQTDFAIAKSMGINFIRLPFHHRYVQENQLTKLDEAISWAKNNGIYIMLDLQAAPGSQNTDYHSDSDGNAYLWSNTTYQQQFINLWKILAQRYKDEP
;
A
#
# COMPACT_ATOMS: atom_id res chain seq x y z
N MET A 1 -64.04 -33.76 8.96
CA MET A 1 -62.59 -33.90 9.23
C MET A 1 -61.88 -32.55 9.01
N LYS A 2 -61.96 -31.57 9.92
CA LYS A 2 -61.31 -30.24 9.70
C LYS A 2 -61.00 -29.36 10.94
N ARG A 3 -61.39 -29.73 12.17
CA ARG A 3 -61.19 -28.86 13.36
C ARG A 3 -60.04 -29.26 14.30
N LYS A 4 -59.58 -30.51 14.27
CA LYS A 4 -58.54 -31.02 15.19
C LYS A 4 -57.10 -30.68 14.73
N ASN A 5 -56.90 -30.45 13.42
CA ASN A 5 -55.58 -30.12 12.85
C ASN A 5 -55.23 -28.63 12.90
N MET A 6 -56.21 -27.71 12.94
CA MET A 6 -55.94 -26.27 13.04
C MET A 6 -55.37 -25.86 14.40
N LYS A 7 -55.78 -26.51 15.50
CA LYS A 7 -55.23 -26.24 16.84
C LYS A 7 -53.78 -26.72 16.99
N LYS A 8 -53.40 -27.81 16.32
CA LYS A 8 -52.01 -28.31 16.30
C LYS A 8 -51.09 -27.41 15.47
N ILE A 9 -51.57 -26.86 14.35
CA ILE A 9 -50.81 -25.94 13.50
C ILE A 9 -50.62 -24.57 14.18
N GLY A 10 -51.64 -24.06 14.88
CA GLY A 10 -51.52 -22.82 15.66
C GLY A 10 -50.54 -22.93 16.83
N PHE A 11 -50.53 -24.08 17.54
CA PHE A 11 -49.58 -24.33 18.63
C PHE A 11 -48.13 -24.49 18.13
N LEU A 12 -47.94 -25.11 16.95
CA LEU A 12 -46.63 -25.29 16.34
C LEU A 12 -46.04 -23.96 15.81
N MET A 13 -46.86 -23.06 15.27
CA MET A 13 -46.41 -21.73 14.84
C MET A 13 -46.03 -20.82 16.01
N VAL A 14 -46.73 -20.88 17.15
CA VAL A 14 -46.36 -20.10 18.35
C VAL A 14 -45.06 -20.60 18.97
N ILE A 15 -44.80 -21.92 18.94
CA ILE A 15 -43.52 -22.49 19.39
C ILE A 15 -42.37 -22.10 18.46
N CYS A 16 -42.56 -22.09 17.14
CA CYS A 16 -41.54 -21.60 16.20
C CYS A 16 -41.23 -20.11 16.37
N LEU A 17 -42.23 -19.27 16.65
CA LEU A 17 -42.03 -17.83 16.90
C LEU A 17 -41.34 -17.55 18.24
N LEU A 18 -41.59 -18.36 19.27
CA LEU A 18 -40.90 -18.26 20.56
C LEU A 18 -39.46 -18.80 20.52
N LEU A 19 -39.18 -19.81 19.70
CA LEU A 19 -37.82 -20.33 19.47
C LEU A 19 -36.96 -19.37 18.63
N SER A 20 -37.54 -18.64 17.68
CA SER A 20 -36.82 -17.59 16.94
C SER A 20 -36.52 -16.34 17.79
N ALA A 21 -37.35 -16.06 18.81
CA ALA A 21 -37.10 -14.96 19.75
C ALA A 21 -36.01 -15.30 20.78
N PHE A 22 -35.86 -16.58 21.16
CA PHE A 22 -34.81 -17.00 22.10
C PHE A 22 -33.41 -17.07 21.45
N ALA A 23 -33.33 -17.34 20.15
CA ALA A 23 -32.08 -17.31 19.40
C ALA A 23 -31.53 -15.88 19.19
N PHE A 24 -32.34 -14.84 19.39
CA PHE A 24 -31.91 -13.43 19.28
C PHE A 24 -31.26 -12.87 20.56
N PHE A 25 -31.51 -13.47 21.73
CA PHE A 25 -30.97 -12.98 23.01
C PHE A 25 -29.78 -13.78 23.55
N TYR A 26 -29.45 -14.93 22.96
CA TYR A 26 -28.25 -15.71 23.25
C TYR A 26 -27.27 -15.73 22.06
N GLY A 27 -27.35 -14.75 21.16
CA GLY A 27 -26.27 -14.46 20.23
C GLY A 27 -24.99 -14.23 21.04
N CYS A 28 -24.02 -15.12 20.83
CA CYS A 28 -22.70 -15.09 21.44
C CYS A 28 -22.20 -13.65 21.56
N ASN A 29 -22.18 -13.13 22.79
CA ASN A 29 -21.45 -11.92 23.12
C ASN A 29 -19.96 -12.28 23.20
N THR A 30 -19.43 -12.94 22.16
CA THR A 30 -18.01 -12.96 21.91
C THR A 30 -17.71 -11.57 21.42
N LYS A 31 -17.26 -10.71 22.34
CA LYS A 31 -16.38 -9.63 21.94
C LYS A 31 -15.29 -10.32 21.14
N GLU A 32 -15.35 -10.23 19.81
CA GLU A 32 -14.15 -10.33 18.99
C GLU A 32 -13.27 -9.22 19.52
N THR A 33 -12.47 -9.59 20.51
CA THR A 33 -11.29 -8.85 20.85
C THR A 33 -10.47 -9.04 19.59
N THR A 34 -10.53 -8.08 18.68
CA THR A 34 -9.48 -7.86 17.72
C THR A 34 -8.25 -7.65 18.57
N ILE A 35 -7.59 -8.76 18.92
CA ILE A 35 -6.21 -8.76 19.35
C ILE A 35 -5.51 -8.31 18.08
N VAL A 36 -5.41 -6.99 17.87
CA VAL A 36 -4.35 -6.43 17.06
C VAL A 36 -3.11 -6.79 17.86
N PRO A 37 -2.32 -7.81 17.48
CA PRO A 37 -1.13 -8.12 18.24
C PRO A 37 -0.28 -6.87 18.22
N THR A 38 -0.01 -6.31 19.39
CA THR A 38 0.97 -5.22 19.50
C THR A 38 2.27 -5.77 18.90
N PRO A 39 2.79 -5.18 17.81
CA PRO A 39 3.99 -5.69 17.19
C PRO A 39 5.09 -5.74 18.25
N PRO A 40 5.86 -6.84 18.35
CA PRO A 40 7.05 -6.81 19.17
C PRO A 40 7.90 -5.65 18.64
N THR A 41 8.29 -4.74 19.52
CA THR A 41 9.21 -3.63 19.24
C THR A 41 10.59 -4.20 18.97
N THR A 42 10.76 -4.84 17.80
CA THR A 42 12.08 -5.01 17.19
C THR A 42 12.46 -3.63 16.66
N ASN A 43 13.18 -2.86 17.48
CA ASN A 43 13.85 -1.67 16.99
C ASN A 43 14.77 -2.10 15.84
N LEU A 44 14.42 -1.71 14.62
CA LEU A 44 15.29 -1.89 13.47
C LEU A 44 16.57 -1.08 13.71
N SER A 45 17.71 -1.69 13.41
CA SER A 45 18.98 -0.97 13.33
C SER A 45 19.34 -0.75 11.86
N PHE A 46 20.24 0.21 11.59
CA PHE A 46 20.77 0.38 10.25
C PHE A 46 21.39 -0.93 9.74
N LEU A 47 21.22 -1.15 8.44
CA LEU A 47 21.85 -2.25 7.72
C LEU A 47 23.13 -1.78 7.04
N LYS A 48 24.11 -2.68 6.98
CA LYS A 48 25.35 -2.48 6.22
C LYS A 48 25.76 -3.76 5.50
N THR A 49 26.59 -3.63 4.48
CA THR A 49 27.20 -4.77 3.81
C THR A 49 28.48 -5.19 4.53
N GLN A 50 28.65 -6.49 4.76
CA GLN A 50 29.88 -7.11 5.21
C GLN A 50 30.26 -8.21 4.22
N GLY A 51 31.18 -7.89 3.29
CA GLY A 51 31.47 -8.75 2.15
C GLY A 51 30.22 -8.94 1.27
N LYS A 52 29.72 -10.18 1.21
CA LYS A 52 28.50 -10.53 0.44
C LYS A 52 27.21 -10.52 1.27
N ASP A 53 27.33 -10.34 2.58
CA ASP A 53 26.21 -10.43 3.50
C ASP A 53 25.70 -9.04 3.87
N ILE A 54 24.40 -8.93 4.11
CA ILE A 54 23.79 -7.78 4.78
C ILE A 54 23.74 -8.11 6.27
N VAL A 55 24.22 -7.20 7.10
CA VAL A 55 24.26 -7.35 8.56
C VAL A 55 23.64 -6.13 9.23
N ASN A 56 23.08 -6.34 10.42
CA ASN A 56 22.62 -5.28 11.31
C ASN A 56 23.80 -4.67 12.11
N GLU A 57 23.52 -3.77 13.06
CA GLU A 57 24.56 -3.10 13.85
C GLU A 57 25.34 -4.05 14.78
N SER A 58 24.71 -5.12 15.26
CA SER A 58 25.35 -6.19 16.06
C SER A 58 26.19 -7.14 15.21
N GLY A 59 26.21 -6.99 13.87
CA GLY A 59 26.94 -7.87 12.96
C GLY A 59 26.21 -9.18 12.65
N GLU A 60 24.95 -9.31 13.05
CA GLU A 60 24.11 -10.45 12.73
C GLU A 60 23.62 -10.36 11.29
N LYS A 61 23.66 -11.49 10.57
CA LYS A 61 23.24 -11.57 9.18
C LYS A 61 21.73 -11.40 9.07
N VAL A 62 21.31 -10.48 8.19
CA VAL A 62 19.91 -10.21 7.88
C VAL A 62 19.58 -10.73 6.48
N PHE A 63 18.55 -11.56 6.39
CA PHE A 63 17.98 -12.00 5.11
C PHE A 63 16.72 -11.19 4.82
N LEU A 64 16.79 -10.34 3.79
CA LEU A 64 15.63 -9.57 3.34
C LEU A 64 14.68 -10.47 2.54
N LYS A 65 13.47 -10.62 3.05
CA LYS A 65 12.35 -11.33 2.43
C LYS A 65 11.32 -10.27 2.06
N GLY A 66 11.30 -9.95 0.77
CA GLY A 66 10.71 -8.73 0.24
C GLY A 66 9.45 -8.91 -0.57
N VAL A 67 8.61 -7.88 -0.57
CA VAL A 67 7.55 -7.65 -1.57
C VAL A 67 7.63 -6.23 -2.12
N ASN A 68 7.01 -6.01 -3.28
CA ASN A 68 6.86 -4.67 -3.86
C ASN A 68 5.48 -4.13 -3.53
N PHE A 69 5.40 -2.91 -3.02
CA PHE A 69 4.16 -2.15 -2.92
C PHE A 69 4.00 -1.27 -4.17
N GLY A 70 3.96 -1.94 -5.33
CA GLY A 70 3.77 -1.29 -6.63
C GLY A 70 2.32 -0.88 -6.87
N CYS A 71 2.07 -0.10 -7.92
CA CYS A 71 0.73 0.37 -8.30
C CYS A 71 0.06 1.28 -7.24
N TRP A 72 0.83 1.82 -6.29
CA TRP A 72 0.36 2.75 -5.26
C TRP A 72 0.83 4.19 -5.51
N LEU A 73 2.12 4.47 -5.30
CA LEU A 73 2.72 5.80 -5.54
C LEU A 73 3.26 5.95 -6.96
N LEU A 74 2.90 5.02 -7.83
CA LEU A 74 3.08 5.06 -9.28
C LEU A 74 2.13 4.01 -9.82
N TRP A 75 1.27 4.39 -10.75
CA TRP A 75 0.28 3.46 -11.29
C TRP A 75 0.83 2.68 -12.50
N GLU A 76 0.55 1.38 -12.54
CA GLU A 76 0.79 0.52 -13.72
C GLU A 76 -0.50 -0.26 -14.00
N GLY A 77 -0.95 -0.25 -15.26
CA GLY A 77 -2.28 -0.76 -15.61
C GLY A 77 -2.53 -2.24 -15.32
N GLY A 78 -1.47 -3.05 -15.33
CA GLY A 78 -1.54 -4.49 -15.10
C GLY A 78 -2.15 -4.85 -13.74
N ALA A 79 -2.04 -3.99 -12.71
CA ALA A 79 -2.64 -4.25 -11.40
C ALA A 79 -4.17 -4.27 -11.41
N LEU A 80 -4.81 -3.65 -12.40
CA LEU A 80 -6.26 -3.64 -12.58
C LEU A 80 -6.70 -4.40 -13.83
N GLU A 81 -5.84 -5.30 -14.34
CA GLU A 81 -6.06 -6.03 -15.61
C GLU A 81 -6.25 -5.09 -16.82
N LEU A 82 -5.66 -3.89 -16.77
CA LEU A 82 -5.68 -2.91 -17.84
C LEU A 82 -4.36 -2.94 -18.63
N PRO A 83 -4.34 -2.42 -19.87
CA PRO A 83 -3.10 -2.23 -20.60
C PRO A 83 -2.09 -1.39 -19.82
N ASN A 84 -0.83 -1.80 -19.85
CA ASN A 84 0.28 -1.07 -19.26
C ASN A 84 0.62 0.16 -20.10
N ASN A 85 0.07 1.30 -19.68
CA ASN A 85 0.39 2.61 -20.23
C ASN A 85 1.05 3.48 -19.16
N PRO A 86 1.87 4.47 -19.57
CA PRO A 86 2.36 5.50 -18.67
C PRO A 86 1.18 6.18 -17.94
N GLU A 87 1.36 6.51 -16.66
CA GLU A 87 0.29 7.10 -15.85
C GLU A 87 -0.20 8.45 -16.43
N HIS A 88 0.70 9.26 -17.00
CA HIS A 88 0.30 10.52 -17.64
C HIS A 88 -0.63 10.28 -18.83
N GLN A 89 -0.44 9.20 -19.60
CA GLN A 89 -1.33 8.85 -20.71
C GLN A 89 -2.67 8.35 -20.19
N LEU A 90 -2.68 7.55 -19.12
CA LEU A 90 -3.92 7.14 -18.47
C LEU A 90 -4.73 8.37 -18.02
N ARG A 91 -4.10 9.30 -17.29
CA ARG A 91 -4.73 10.55 -16.83
C ARG A 91 -5.34 11.32 -18.00
N ALA A 92 -4.57 11.54 -19.06
CA ALA A 92 -5.02 12.24 -20.26
C ALA A 92 -6.21 11.52 -20.95
N GLU A 93 -6.22 10.19 -21.00
CA GLU A 93 -7.34 9.41 -21.55
C GLU A 93 -8.60 9.47 -20.67
N MET A 94 -8.43 9.53 -19.35
CA MET A 94 -9.54 9.71 -18.42
C MET A 94 -10.15 11.10 -18.56
N GLU A 95 -9.34 12.16 -18.64
CA GLU A 95 -9.79 13.55 -18.81
C GLU A 95 -10.60 13.78 -20.10
N LYS A 96 -10.37 12.98 -21.15
CA LYS A 96 -11.20 13.00 -22.37
C LYS A 96 -12.62 12.47 -22.16
N ARG A 97 -12.85 11.71 -21.08
CA ARG A 97 -14.09 10.94 -20.82
C ARG A 97 -14.84 11.40 -19.57
N MET A 98 -14.16 12.07 -18.65
CA MET A 98 -14.72 12.58 -17.40
C MET A 98 -14.09 13.93 -17.01
N SER A 99 -14.74 14.67 -16.11
CA SER A 99 -14.22 15.95 -15.62
C SER A 99 -12.92 15.77 -14.83
N LEU A 100 -12.08 16.81 -14.82
CA LEU A 100 -10.82 16.83 -14.06
C LEU A 100 -11.02 16.43 -12.59
N ASP A 101 -12.03 16.99 -11.91
CA ASP A 101 -12.37 16.64 -10.53
C ASP A 101 -12.61 15.14 -10.30
N LYS A 102 -13.12 14.42 -11.30
CA LYS A 102 -13.35 12.97 -11.20
C LYS A 102 -12.07 12.17 -11.40
N VAL A 103 -11.17 12.66 -12.26
CA VAL A 103 -9.85 12.05 -12.45
C VAL A 103 -9.02 12.23 -11.17
N ASP A 104 -9.00 13.43 -10.62
CA ASP A 104 -8.29 13.72 -9.36
C ASP A 104 -8.84 12.87 -8.21
N LEU A 105 -10.17 12.80 -8.07
CA LEU A 105 -10.81 11.94 -7.07
C LEU A 105 -10.43 10.47 -7.25
N PHE A 106 -10.34 9.96 -8.48
CA PHE A 106 -9.93 8.57 -8.72
C PHE A 106 -8.52 8.31 -8.18
N PHE A 107 -7.55 9.17 -8.51
CA PHE A 107 -6.18 8.99 -8.05
C PHE A 107 -6.02 9.25 -6.55
N GLU A 108 -6.79 10.16 -5.97
CA GLU A 108 -6.86 10.36 -4.52
C GLU A 108 -7.37 9.09 -3.81
N LEU A 109 -8.40 8.44 -4.35
CA LEU A 109 -8.94 7.21 -3.79
C LEU A 109 -7.92 6.06 -3.86
N ILE A 110 -7.19 5.91 -4.97
CA ILE A 110 -6.09 4.94 -5.06
C ILE A 110 -5.01 5.24 -4.01
N LEU A 111 -4.58 6.51 -3.93
CA LEU A 111 -3.53 6.94 -3.00
C LEU A 111 -3.88 6.67 -1.53
N ASN A 112 -5.17 6.76 -1.17
CA ASN A 112 -5.64 6.61 0.20
C ASN A 112 -6.12 5.20 0.57
N ASN A 113 -6.42 4.34 -0.40
CA ASN A 113 -7.08 3.05 -0.13
C ASN A 113 -6.39 1.83 -0.78
N TYR A 114 -5.45 2.01 -1.71
CA TYR A 114 -4.82 0.88 -2.39
C TYR A 114 -3.80 0.15 -1.53
N ILE A 115 -2.97 0.90 -0.80
CA ILE A 115 -2.08 0.40 0.25
C ILE A 115 -2.34 1.22 1.51
N MET A 116 -2.56 0.52 2.62
CA MET A 116 -2.89 1.08 3.92
C MET A 116 -1.96 0.49 4.99
N GLN A 117 -1.99 1.09 6.19
CA GLN A 117 -1.23 0.59 7.34
C GLN A 117 -1.48 -0.91 7.63
N THR A 118 -2.70 -1.39 7.38
CA THR A 118 -3.08 -2.80 7.55
C THR A 118 -2.29 -3.74 6.66
N ASP A 119 -1.89 -3.32 5.46
CA ASP A 119 -1.12 -4.14 4.53
C ASP A 119 0.31 -4.40 5.04
N PHE A 120 0.90 -3.45 5.78
CA PHE A 120 2.18 -3.65 6.46
C PHE A 120 2.08 -4.70 7.57
N ALA A 121 0.98 -4.69 8.33
CA ALA A 121 0.73 -5.70 9.36
C ALA A 121 0.48 -7.10 8.75
N ILE A 122 -0.24 -7.16 7.62
CA ILE A 122 -0.45 -8.40 6.86
C ILE A 122 0.91 -8.92 6.35
N ALA A 123 1.71 -8.07 5.70
CA ALA A 123 3.04 -8.45 5.24
C ALA A 123 3.90 -9.01 6.38
N LYS A 124 3.92 -8.34 7.54
CA LYS A 124 4.61 -8.83 8.74
C LYS A 124 4.12 -10.20 9.18
N SER A 125 2.79 -10.41 9.19
CA SER A 125 2.18 -11.68 9.56
C SER A 125 2.57 -12.84 8.62
N MET A 126 2.87 -12.53 7.35
CA MET A 126 3.37 -13.48 6.36
C MET A 126 4.89 -13.72 6.48
N GLY A 127 5.55 -13.10 7.45
CA GLY A 127 6.99 -13.22 7.67
C GLY A 127 7.84 -12.38 6.72
N ILE A 128 7.26 -11.39 6.03
CA ILE A 128 7.97 -10.36 5.27
C ILE A 128 8.68 -9.42 6.27
N ASN A 129 9.90 -9.03 5.92
CA ASN A 129 10.70 -8.08 6.70
C ASN A 129 11.29 -6.94 5.85
N PHE A 130 10.94 -6.88 4.57
CA PHE A 130 11.40 -5.87 3.63
C PHE A 130 10.28 -5.48 2.66
N ILE A 131 10.12 -4.19 2.39
CA ILE A 131 9.21 -3.66 1.37
C ILE A 131 10.00 -2.76 0.43
N ARG A 132 9.89 -3.01 -0.87
CA ARG A 132 10.29 -2.06 -1.91
C ARG A 132 9.10 -1.16 -2.22
N LEU A 133 9.29 0.15 -2.16
CA LEU A 133 8.26 1.16 -2.40
C LEU A 133 8.59 1.96 -3.66
N PRO A 134 8.10 1.54 -4.84
CA PRO A 134 8.16 2.31 -6.06
C PRO A 134 7.36 3.60 -5.94
N PHE A 135 7.94 4.74 -6.31
CA PHE A 135 7.25 6.02 -6.31
C PHE A 135 7.64 6.90 -7.50
N HIS A 136 6.73 7.79 -7.88
CA HIS A 136 6.95 8.80 -8.89
C HIS A 136 7.64 10.05 -8.31
N HIS A 137 8.55 10.68 -9.05
CA HIS A 137 9.27 11.88 -8.62
C HIS A 137 8.40 13.07 -8.17
N ARG A 138 7.11 13.08 -8.55
CA ARG A 138 6.18 14.19 -8.34
C ARG A 138 5.90 14.39 -6.85
N TYR A 139 5.84 13.29 -6.09
CA TYR A 139 5.62 13.32 -4.63
C TYR A 139 6.76 14.03 -3.88
N VAL A 140 7.95 14.13 -4.46
CA VAL A 140 9.06 14.86 -3.83
C VAL A 140 9.17 16.29 -4.37
N GLN A 141 9.04 16.47 -5.68
CA GLN A 141 9.17 17.79 -6.31
C GLN A 141 8.11 18.78 -5.84
N GLU A 142 6.89 18.30 -5.55
CA GLU A 142 5.78 19.11 -5.06
C GLU A 142 5.78 19.23 -3.53
N ASN A 143 6.83 18.75 -2.85
CA ASN A 143 6.93 18.64 -1.39
C ASN A 143 5.76 17.85 -0.76
N GLN A 144 5.21 16.88 -1.50
CA GLN A 144 4.11 16.00 -1.09
C GLN A 144 4.64 14.70 -0.48
N LEU A 145 5.54 14.84 0.51
CA LEU A 145 6.24 13.71 1.14
C LEU A 145 5.36 12.91 2.10
N THR A 146 4.15 13.38 2.42
CA THR A 146 3.25 12.79 3.42
C THR A 146 3.06 11.28 3.24
N LYS A 147 2.90 10.81 1.99
CA LYS A 147 2.68 9.39 1.72
C LYS A 147 3.94 8.54 1.90
N LEU A 148 5.12 9.09 1.60
CA LEU A 148 6.40 8.45 1.91
C LEU A 148 6.61 8.40 3.43
N ASP A 149 6.30 9.48 4.14
CA ASP A 149 6.38 9.56 5.60
C ASP A 149 5.46 8.52 6.27
N GLU A 150 4.22 8.41 5.80
CA GLU A 150 3.25 7.41 6.25
C GLU A 150 3.78 5.99 6.03
N ALA A 151 4.25 5.67 4.81
CA ALA A 151 4.78 4.35 4.48
C ALA A 151 5.97 3.94 5.35
N ILE A 152 6.93 4.86 5.56
CA ILE A 152 8.11 4.64 6.41
C ILE A 152 7.67 4.41 7.86
N SER A 153 6.74 5.23 8.37
CA SER A 153 6.19 5.07 9.71
C SER A 153 5.50 3.72 9.89
N TRP A 154 4.67 3.31 8.93
CA TRP A 154 3.99 2.01 8.97
C TRP A 154 4.95 0.84 8.90
N ALA A 155 6.00 0.92 8.07
CA ALA A 155 7.05 -0.09 8.00
C ALA A 155 7.79 -0.22 9.35
N LYS A 156 8.23 0.91 9.91
CA LYS A 156 8.92 0.98 11.20
C LYS A 156 8.08 0.41 12.33
N ASN A 157 6.81 0.77 12.41
CA ASN A 157 5.87 0.28 13.42
C ASN A 157 5.65 -1.25 13.34
N ASN A 158 5.93 -1.87 12.19
CA ASN A 158 5.83 -3.32 11.99
C ASN A 158 7.19 -4.03 12.00
N GLY A 159 8.28 -3.32 12.27
CA GLY A 159 9.64 -3.88 12.20
C GLY A 159 9.94 -4.46 10.82
N ILE A 160 9.62 -3.69 9.77
CA ILE A 160 9.89 -3.99 8.37
C ILE A 160 10.84 -2.90 7.83
N TYR A 161 11.92 -3.31 7.16
CA TYR A 161 12.77 -2.40 6.41
C TYR A 161 12.05 -1.93 5.15
N ILE A 162 12.26 -0.68 4.74
CA ILE A 162 11.67 -0.13 3.52
C ILE A 162 12.74 0.48 2.61
N MET A 163 12.64 0.20 1.31
CA MET A 163 13.49 0.82 0.29
C MET A 163 12.65 1.76 -0.56
N LEU A 164 13.00 3.04 -0.51
CA LEU A 164 12.45 4.04 -1.42
C LEU A 164 13.06 3.83 -2.81
N ASP A 165 12.19 3.57 -3.77
CA ASP A 165 12.56 3.25 -5.13
C ASP A 165 12.00 4.31 -6.09
N LEU A 166 12.87 5.18 -6.59
CA LEU A 166 12.48 6.20 -7.56
C LEU A 166 12.23 5.54 -8.92
N GLN A 167 11.01 5.05 -9.11
CA GLN A 167 10.60 4.21 -10.23
C GLN A 167 10.25 5.02 -11.48
N ALA A 168 9.76 6.26 -11.31
CA ALA A 168 9.60 7.24 -12.38
C ALA A 168 10.39 8.50 -12.03
N ALA A 169 11.60 8.62 -12.61
CA ALA A 169 12.50 9.75 -12.43
C ALA A 169 12.08 10.96 -13.28
N PRO A 170 12.49 12.20 -12.93
CA PRO A 170 12.23 13.35 -13.77
C PRO A 170 12.72 13.14 -15.20
N GLY A 171 11.84 13.34 -16.18
CA GLY A 171 12.13 13.12 -17.59
C GLY A 171 12.28 11.66 -18.02
N SER A 172 11.94 10.70 -17.15
CA SER A 172 12.05 9.26 -17.36
C SER A 172 13.48 8.76 -17.59
N GLN A 173 13.85 7.71 -16.85
CA GLN A 173 15.17 7.08 -16.93
C GLN A 173 15.24 5.96 -17.98
N ASN A 174 14.12 5.55 -18.55
CA ASN A 174 14.05 4.60 -19.64
C ASN A 174 12.85 4.95 -20.55
N THR A 175 12.63 4.18 -21.61
CA THR A 175 11.59 4.43 -22.62
C THR A 175 10.28 3.68 -22.31
N ASP A 176 10.20 2.99 -21.18
CA ASP A 176 9.12 2.05 -20.88
C ASP A 176 8.08 2.68 -19.94
N TYR A 177 6.85 2.14 -19.99
CA TYR A 177 5.68 2.74 -19.33
C TYR A 177 5.85 2.93 -17.83
N HIS A 178 6.57 2.01 -17.18
CA HIS A 178 6.78 1.99 -15.74
C HIS A 178 7.73 3.12 -15.26
N SER A 179 8.29 3.92 -16.16
CA SER A 179 9.02 5.15 -15.82
C SER A 179 8.21 6.43 -16.12
N ASP A 180 6.91 6.26 -16.38
CA ASP A 180 5.99 7.29 -16.88
C ASP A 180 6.48 7.96 -18.19
N SER A 181 7.20 7.20 -19.02
CA SER A 181 7.85 7.67 -20.24
C SER A 181 6.87 7.82 -21.41
N ASP A 182 7.11 8.81 -22.27
CA ASP A 182 6.45 8.95 -23.57
C ASP A 182 7.15 8.18 -24.71
N GLY A 183 8.08 7.28 -24.37
CA GLY A 183 8.95 6.56 -25.30
C GLY A 183 10.38 7.11 -25.34
N ASN A 184 10.69 8.15 -24.58
CA ASN A 184 12.03 8.73 -24.47
C ASN A 184 12.57 8.69 -23.03
N ALA A 185 13.88 8.66 -22.90
CA ALA A 185 14.59 8.67 -21.61
C ALA A 185 15.36 9.99 -21.42
N TYR A 186 14.64 11.09 -21.21
CA TYR A 186 15.20 12.45 -21.19
C TYR A 186 16.12 12.72 -20.01
N LEU A 187 16.07 11.92 -18.94
CA LEU A 187 17.00 12.05 -17.80
C LEU A 187 18.47 12.07 -18.25
N TRP A 188 18.81 11.32 -19.30
CA TRP A 188 20.20 11.16 -19.73
C TRP A 188 20.70 12.31 -20.63
N SER A 189 19.80 13.06 -21.27
CA SER A 189 20.14 14.08 -22.26
C SER A 189 19.79 15.51 -21.83
N ASN A 190 18.99 15.69 -20.78
CA ASN A 190 18.52 16.99 -20.33
C ASN A 190 19.04 17.33 -18.92
N THR A 191 19.88 18.36 -18.83
CA THR A 191 20.50 18.83 -17.57
C THR A 191 19.47 19.32 -16.55
N THR A 192 18.31 19.80 -16.99
CA THR A 192 17.22 20.21 -16.08
C THR A 192 16.68 19.00 -15.32
N TYR A 193 16.42 17.89 -16.01
CA TYR A 193 15.94 16.65 -15.38
C TYR A 193 17.01 16.03 -14.48
N GLN A 194 18.28 16.09 -14.86
CA GLN A 194 19.39 15.65 -14.01
C GLN A 194 19.48 16.46 -12.71
N GLN A 195 19.34 17.79 -12.80
CA GLN A 195 19.37 18.64 -11.62
C GLN A 195 18.17 18.37 -10.70
N GLN A 196 16.99 18.14 -11.28
CA GLN A 196 15.80 17.74 -10.53
C GLN A 196 15.98 16.39 -9.83
N PHE A 197 16.56 15.40 -10.52
CA PHE A 197 16.90 14.09 -9.95
C PHE A 197 17.86 14.22 -8.76
N ILE A 198 18.93 15.02 -8.91
CA ILE A 198 19.90 15.27 -7.83
C ILE A 198 19.22 15.95 -6.63
N ASN A 199 18.42 16.98 -6.88
CA ASN A 199 17.75 17.73 -5.81
C ASN A 199 16.76 16.86 -5.03
N LEU A 200 16.02 16.00 -5.74
CA LEU A 200 15.11 15.02 -5.13
C LEU A 200 15.86 14.12 -4.15
N TRP A 201 16.99 13.53 -4.57
CA TRP A 201 17.77 12.65 -3.68
C TRP A 201 18.37 13.39 -2.49
N LYS A 202 18.78 14.66 -2.66
CA LYS A 202 19.21 15.49 -1.53
C LYS A 202 18.08 15.69 -0.50
N ILE A 203 16.85 15.92 -0.95
CA ILE A 203 15.68 16.07 -0.07
C ILE A 203 15.44 14.78 0.72
N LEU A 204 15.38 13.63 0.02
CA LEU A 204 15.13 12.34 0.65
C LEU A 204 16.23 11.95 1.64
N ALA A 205 17.50 12.09 1.24
CA ALA A 205 18.63 11.78 2.10
C ALA A 205 18.64 12.68 3.35
N GLN A 206 18.40 13.98 3.19
CA GLN A 206 18.36 14.90 4.34
C GLN A 206 17.21 14.58 5.30
N ARG A 207 16.05 14.16 4.78
CA ARG A 207 14.85 13.88 5.58
C ARG A 207 14.94 12.53 6.29
N TYR A 208 15.44 11.49 5.63
CA TYR A 208 15.37 10.11 6.10
C TYR A 208 16.72 9.52 6.53
N LYS A 209 17.80 10.31 6.60
CA LYS A 209 19.13 9.85 7.05
C LYS A 209 19.17 9.15 8.40
N ASP A 210 18.20 9.44 9.28
CA ASP A 210 18.13 8.91 10.64
C ASP A 210 17.08 7.78 10.76
N GLU A 211 16.50 7.34 9.63
CA GLU A 211 15.62 6.17 9.56
C GLU A 211 16.42 4.91 9.17
N PRO A 212 16.38 3.83 9.97
CA PRO A 212 17.21 2.63 9.81
C PRO A 212 16.80 1.68 8.67
#